data_AF-A0A2M7EK18-F1
#
_entry.id   AF-A0A2M7EK18-F1
#
_cell.length_a   1.000
_cell.length_b   1.000
_cell.length_c   1.000
_cell.angle_alpha   90.00
_cell.angle_beta   90.00
_cell.angle_gamma   90.00
#
_symmetry.space_group_name_H-M   'P 1'
#
loop_
_entity.id
_entity.type
_entity.pdbx_description
1 polymer ?
#
loop_
_entity_poly.entity_id
_entity_poly.type
_entity_poly.pdbx_seq_one_letter_code
_entity_poly.pdbx_strand_id
1 'polypeptide(L)'
;AYEIPEYFPRTGDYKTWRMYDRSEIGFYTNTLSYKINTPFYKEITVDQEQITLPIHYFPFWEISINGKKTIPRYFDTLGRPIFSGLALPSIVEVRYNETPIEKTSNIITVITFITLITIITNKKIWKKMNAILR
;
A
#
# COMPACT_ATOMS: atom_id res chain seq x y z
N ALA A 1 -10.42 11.35 -1.64
CA ALA A 1 -9.29 10.55 -1.11
C ALA A 1 -9.90 9.34 -0.43
N TYR A 2 -9.43 8.12 -0.72
CA TYR A 2 -9.84 6.96 0.09
C TYR A 2 -9.13 7.08 1.44
N GLU A 3 -9.90 7.37 2.48
CA GLU A 3 -9.47 7.38 3.88
C GLU A 3 -9.19 5.93 4.32
N ILE A 4 -8.09 5.36 3.85
CA ILE A 4 -7.48 4.30 4.64
C ILE A 4 -6.84 5.05 5.79
N PRO A 5 -7.30 4.88 7.03
CA PRO A 5 -6.57 5.42 8.16
C PRO A 5 -5.20 4.76 8.11
N GLU A 6 -4.20 5.51 7.67
CA GLU A 6 -2.81 5.15 7.89
C GLU A 6 -2.72 4.80 9.38
N TYR A 7 -2.21 3.61 9.68
CA TYR A 7 -2.13 3.13 11.06
C TYR A 7 -1.34 4.15 11.87
N PHE A 8 -2.06 4.96 12.65
CA PHE A 8 -1.47 5.94 13.52
C PHE A 8 -1.26 5.26 14.87
N PRO A 9 0.00 5.03 15.29
CA PRO A 9 0.26 4.31 16.53
C PRO A 9 -0.37 5.07 17.71
N ARG A 10 -0.89 4.33 18.69
CA ARG A 10 -1.51 4.92 19.89
C ARG A 10 -0.57 5.87 20.65
N THR A 11 0.74 5.73 20.46
CA THR A 11 1.78 6.58 21.05
C THR A 11 2.07 7.86 20.26
N GLY A 12 1.52 8.00 19.04
CA GLY A 12 1.65 9.22 18.26
C GLY A 12 0.69 10.31 18.75
N ASP A 13 1.09 11.58 18.63
CA ASP A 13 0.17 12.71 18.80
C ASP A 13 -0.54 13.02 17.48
N TYR A 14 -1.81 12.63 17.39
CA TYR A 14 -2.62 12.80 16.18
C TYR A 14 -2.86 14.27 15.84
N LYS A 15 -2.91 15.16 16.84
CA LYS A 15 -3.04 16.60 16.59
C LYS A 15 -1.78 17.14 15.93
N THR A 16 -0.61 16.75 16.43
CA THR A 16 0.69 17.10 15.82
C THR A 16 0.81 16.55 14.40
N TRP A 17 0.44 15.29 14.17
CA TRP A 17 0.45 14.71 12.82
C TRP A 17 -0.48 15.45 11.85
N ARG A 18 -1.72 15.73 12.27
CA ARG A 18 -2.69 16.47 11.46
C ARG A 18 -2.26 17.92 11.20
N MET A 19 -1.47 18.53 12.10
CA MET A 19 -0.89 19.85 11.84
C MET A 19 0.03 19.81 10.63
N TYR A 20 0.81 18.75 10.43
CA TYR A 20 1.65 18.61 9.25
C TYR A 20 0.88 18.24 7.98
N ASP A 21 -0.23 17.52 8.10
CA ASP A 21 -1.16 17.24 7.00
C ASP A 21 -1.88 18.53 6.51
N ARG A 22 -2.11 19.48 7.43
CA ARG A 22 -2.76 20.77 7.15
C ARG A 22 -1.79 21.95 6.98
N SER A 23 -0.50 21.79 7.26
CA SER A 23 0.39 22.94 7.32
C SER A 23 0.91 23.32 5.95
N GLU A 24 0.70 24.60 5.65
CA GLU A 24 1.37 25.51 4.72
C GLU A 24 2.91 25.55 4.88
N ILE A 25 3.56 24.46 5.29
CA ILE A 25 5.02 24.32 5.35
C ILE A 25 5.48 23.86 3.98
N GLY A 26 5.56 24.79 3.03
CA GLY A 26 6.46 24.71 1.85
C GLY A 26 6.46 23.41 1.03
N PHE A 27 5.42 22.58 1.10
CA PHE A 27 5.30 21.42 0.24
C PHE A 27 4.92 21.96 -1.13
N TYR A 28 5.78 21.71 -2.13
CA TYR A 28 5.43 21.92 -3.51
C TYR A 28 4.03 21.32 -3.71
N THR A 29 3.03 22.17 -3.95
CA THR A 29 1.66 21.74 -4.26
C THR A 29 1.70 21.18 -5.66
N ASN A 30 2.31 20.00 -5.78
CA ASN A 30 2.43 19.33 -7.04
C ASN A 30 1.03 18.84 -7.38
N THR A 31 0.47 19.43 -8.42
CA THR A 31 -0.73 18.93 -9.05
C THR A 31 -0.35 17.59 -9.70
N LEU A 32 -0.33 16.53 -8.90
CA LEU A 32 -0.02 15.19 -9.37
C LEU A 32 -1.21 14.69 -10.19
N SER A 33 -0.95 14.35 -11.45
CA SER A 33 -1.97 13.79 -12.34
C SER A 33 -2.00 12.27 -12.16
N TYR A 34 -3.07 11.76 -11.56
CA TYR A 34 -3.24 10.33 -11.35
C TYR A 34 -3.94 9.69 -12.54
N LYS A 35 -3.31 8.70 -13.15
CA LYS A 35 -3.99 7.80 -14.08
C LYS A 35 -4.71 6.69 -13.31
N ILE A 36 -4.08 6.15 -12.28
CA ILE A 36 -4.66 5.13 -11.39
C ILE A 36 -4.35 5.53 -9.94
N ASN A 37 -5.37 5.46 -9.08
CA ASN A 37 -5.25 5.80 -7.66
C ASN A 37 -6.04 4.82 -6.80
N THR A 38 -5.41 3.70 -6.48
CA THR A 38 -5.95 2.70 -5.57
C THR A 38 -5.11 2.64 -4.29
N PRO A 39 -5.66 2.04 -3.22
CA PRO A 39 -4.91 1.76 -1.99
C PRO A 39 -3.55 1.12 -2.17
N PHE A 40 -3.42 0.17 -3.11
CA PHE A 40 -2.24 -0.69 -3.26
C PHE A 40 -1.44 -0.42 -4.53
N TYR A 41 -1.94 0.46 -5.39
CA TYR A 41 -1.32 0.81 -6.65
C TYR A 41 -1.68 2.23 -7.07
N LYS A 42 -0.67 3.05 -7.34
CA LYS A 42 -0.81 4.41 -7.85
C LYS A 42 0.07 4.57 -9.09
N GLU A 43 -0.49 5.18 -10.13
CA GLU A 43 0.23 5.57 -11.35
C GLU A 43 0.03 7.06 -11.55
N ILE A 44 1.14 7.79 -11.53
CA ILE A 44 1.19 9.25 -11.46
C ILE A 44 2.02 9.76 -12.63
N THR A 45 1.42 10.64 -13.44
CA THR A 45 2.13 11.40 -14.46
C THR A 45 2.68 12.67 -13.83
N VAL A 46 3.96 12.93 -14.08
CA VAL A 46 4.75 13.97 -13.44
C VAL A 46 5.35 14.86 -14.52
N ASP A 47 5.01 16.15 -14.45
CA ASP A 47 5.47 17.19 -15.37
C ASP A 47 6.44 18.19 -14.69
N GLN A 48 7.03 17.81 -13.56
CA GLN A 48 7.92 18.65 -12.75
C GLN A 48 9.19 17.88 -12.37
N GLU A 49 10.33 18.56 -12.39
CA GLU A 49 11.64 17.94 -12.12
C GLU A 49 11.77 17.43 -10.68
N GLN A 50 10.97 17.98 -9.76
CA GLN A 50 10.94 17.59 -8.36
C GLN A 50 9.52 17.27 -7.90
N ILE A 51 9.37 16.11 -7.24
CA ILE A 51 8.12 15.69 -6.63
C ILE A 51 8.27 15.14 -5.23
N THR A 52 7.22 15.35 -4.44
CA THR A 52 6.98 14.64 -3.19
C THR A 52 5.83 13.67 -3.40
N LEU A 53 6.05 12.37 -3.15
CA LEU A 53 4.97 11.40 -3.27
C LEU A 53 4.05 11.49 -2.06
N PRO A 54 2.71 11.52 -2.23
CA PRO A 54 1.76 11.56 -1.12
C PRO A 54 1.50 10.15 -0.60
N ILE A 55 2.57 9.49 -0.19
CA ILE A 55 2.60 8.22 0.53
C ILE A 55 3.74 8.28 1.53
N HIS A 56 3.50 7.77 2.74
CA HIS A 56 4.58 7.53 3.69
C HIS A 56 5.45 6.37 3.20
N TYR A 57 6.77 6.51 3.34
CA TYR A 57 7.67 5.44 2.93
C TYR A 57 7.47 4.19 3.79
N PHE A 58 7.38 3.06 3.12
CA PHE A 58 7.31 1.73 3.73
C PHE A 58 8.19 0.80 2.87
N PRO A 59 9.02 -0.08 3.46
CA PRO A 59 9.95 -0.93 2.70
C PRO A 59 9.29 -1.83 1.65
N PHE A 60 7.99 -2.11 1.82
CA PHE A 60 7.21 -2.94 0.90
C PHE A 60 6.48 -2.14 -0.19
N TRP A 61 6.63 -0.80 -0.21
CA TRP A 61 6.29 -0.01 -1.38
C TRP A 61 7.39 -0.16 -2.43
N GLU A 62 7.03 -0.72 -3.57
CA GLU A 62 7.85 -0.73 -4.76
C GLU A 62 7.55 0.54 -5.58
N ILE A 63 8.57 1.38 -5.73
CA ILE A 63 8.47 2.62 -6.50
C ILE A 63 9.25 2.42 -7.80
N SER A 64 8.61 2.63 -8.94
CA SER A 64 9.25 2.69 -10.26
C SER A 64 9.07 4.06 -10.89
N ILE A 65 10.13 4.54 -11.55
CA ILE A 65 10.14 5.78 -12.31
C ILE A 65 10.50 5.40 -13.75
N ASN A 66 9.60 5.65 -14.69
CA ASN A 66 9.74 5.23 -16.09
C ASN A 66 10.08 3.73 -16.23
N GLY A 67 9.40 2.89 -15.44
CA GLY A 67 9.60 1.43 -15.40
C GLY A 67 10.86 0.97 -14.65
N LYS A 68 11.72 1.89 -14.17
CA LYS A 68 12.92 1.54 -13.41
C LYS A 68 12.65 1.62 -11.91
N LYS A 69 12.83 0.49 -11.21
CA LYS A 69 12.74 0.43 -9.74
C LYS A 69 13.73 1.41 -9.11
N THR A 70 13.23 2.22 -8.20
CA THR A 70 13.99 3.29 -7.56
C THR A 70 13.74 3.26 -6.05
N ILE A 71 14.82 3.27 -5.27
CA ILE A 71 14.76 3.38 -3.81
C ILE A 71 14.94 4.85 -3.46
N PRO A 72 13.98 5.48 -2.74
CA PRO A 72 14.09 6.87 -2.35
C PRO A 72 15.25 7.06 -1.36
N ARG A 73 15.98 8.17 -1.53
CA ARG A 73 17.11 8.56 -0.66
C ARG A 73 16.79 9.77 0.20
N TYR A 74 15.82 10.57 -0.22
CA TYR A 74 15.41 11.80 0.43
C TYR A 74 13.95 11.71 0.82
N PHE A 75 13.64 12.24 1.98
CA PHE A 75 12.32 12.24 2.56
C PHE A 75 12.03 13.62 3.14
N ASP A 76 10.76 13.98 3.17
CA ASP A 76 10.33 15.15 3.92
C ASP A 76 10.24 14.87 5.42
N THR A 77 9.78 15.86 6.18
CA THR A 77 9.60 15.76 7.64
C THR A 77 8.57 14.70 8.06
N LEU A 78 7.74 14.23 7.13
CA LEU A 78 6.74 13.19 7.35
C LEU A 78 7.21 11.82 6.85
N GLY A 79 8.43 11.69 6.33
CA GLY A 79 8.91 10.42 5.78
C GLY A 79 8.31 10.09 4.41
N ARG A 80 7.78 11.08 3.69
CA ARG A 80 7.30 10.93 2.32
C ARG A 80 8.47 11.03 1.34
N PRO A 81 8.59 10.14 0.35
CA PRO A 81 9.67 10.17 -0.63
C PRO A 81 9.71 11.47 -1.45
N ILE A 82 10.90 12.05 -1.58
CA ILE A 82 11.18 13.18 -2.47
C ILE A 82 12.09 12.69 -3.62
N PHE A 83 11.68 12.98 -4.85
CA PHE A 83 12.48 12.76 -6.05
C PHE A 83 12.79 14.10 -6.71
N SER A 84 14.02 14.27 -7.18
CA SER A 84 14.52 15.50 -7.82
C SER A 84 15.38 15.13 -9.03
N GLY A 85 15.34 15.96 -10.07
CA GLY A 85 16.06 15.70 -11.34
C GLY A 85 15.39 14.65 -12.22
N LEU A 86 14.05 14.62 -12.22
CA LEU A 86 13.27 13.72 -13.08
C LEU A 86 13.31 14.18 -14.53
N ALA A 87 13.46 13.23 -15.47
CA ALA A 87 13.28 13.50 -16.89
C ALA A 87 11.79 13.69 -17.21
N LEU A 88 11.40 14.74 -17.93
CA LEU A 88 10.00 15.09 -18.13
C LEU A 88 9.49 14.74 -19.54
N PRO A 89 8.23 14.28 -19.69
CA PRO A 89 7.33 13.83 -18.61
C PRO A 89 7.81 12.49 -18.02
N SER A 90 7.53 12.27 -16.73
CA SER A 90 7.84 11.01 -16.04
C SER A 90 6.58 10.30 -15.59
N ILE A 91 6.61 8.97 -15.65
CA ILE A 91 5.58 8.11 -15.06
C ILE A 91 6.16 7.51 -13.78
N VAL A 92 5.50 7.79 -12.66
CA VAL A 92 5.83 7.22 -11.36
C VAL A 92 4.76 6.22 -10.97
N GLU A 93 5.18 4.99 -10.75
CA GLU A 93 4.33 3.91 -10.28
C GLU A 93 4.72 3.56 -8.85
N VAL A 94 3.72 3.38 -8.00
CA VAL A 94 3.90 2.93 -6.63
C VAL A 94 3.01 1.71 -6.43
N ARG A 95 3.60 0.59 -6.06
CA ARG A 95 2.89 -0.68 -5.86
C ARG A 95 3.22 -1.29 -4.51
N TYR A 96 2.21 -1.76 -3.80
CA TYR A 96 2.39 -2.55 -2.59
C TYR A 96 2.87 -3.96 -2.96
N ASN A 97 3.97 -4.40 -2.35
CA ASN A 97 4.45 -5.77 -2.46
C ASN A 97 4.18 -6.49 -1.15
N GLU A 98 3.28 -7.48 -1.16
CA GLU A 98 2.94 -8.25 0.03
C GLU A 98 4.19 -8.83 0.69
N THR A 99 4.20 -8.75 2.02
CA THR A 99 5.23 -9.35 2.86
C THR A 99 5.21 -10.88 2.74
N PRO A 100 6.33 -11.57 3.03
CA PRO A 100 6.35 -13.03 3.06
C PRO A 100 5.29 -13.61 4.00
N ILE A 101 5.06 -12.97 5.16
CA ILE A 101 4.07 -13.42 6.13
C ILE A 101 2.64 -13.26 5.61
N GLU A 102 2.32 -12.16 4.94
CA GLU A 102 1.01 -11.97 4.28
C GLU A 102 0.80 -13.02 3.18
N LYS A 103 1.80 -13.25 2.32
CA LYS A 103 1.72 -14.26 1.26
C LYS A 103 1.41 -15.64 1.83
N THR A 104 2.13 -16.05 2.87
CA THR A 104 1.87 -17.35 3.54
C THR A 104 0.50 -17.41 4.20
N SER A 105 0.06 -16.34 4.85
CA SER A 105 -1.25 -16.26 5.51
C SER A 105 -2.40 -16.33 4.50
N ASN A 106 -2.26 -15.65 3.36
CA ASN A 106 -3.22 -15.68 2.27
C ASN A 106 -3.33 -17.09 1.68
N ILE A 107 -2.21 -17.79 1.48
CA ILE A 107 -2.20 -19.19 1.03
C ILE A 107 -2.91 -20.10 2.03
N ILE A 108 -2.59 -20.01 3.33
CA ILE A 108 -3.24 -20.81 4.37
C ILE A 108 -4.74 -20.57 4.37
N THR A 109 -5.17 -19.31 4.30
CA THR A 109 -6.59 -18.93 4.28
C THR A 109 -7.32 -19.56 3.10
N VAL A 110 -6.74 -19.52 1.90
CA VAL A 110 -7.31 -20.14 0.70
C VAL A 110 -7.41 -21.66 0.87
N ILE A 111 -6.36 -22.32 1.37
CA ILE A 111 -6.36 -23.76 1.61
C ILE A 111 -7.44 -24.15 2.63
N THR A 112 -7.55 -23.42 3.74
CA THR A 112 -8.57 -23.66 4.77
C THR A 112 -9.98 -23.50 4.19
N PHE A 113 -10.20 -22.46 3.38
CA PHE A 113 -11.49 -22.21 2.75
C PHE A 113 -11.89 -23.33 1.77
N ILE A 114 -10.96 -23.77 0.90
CA ILE A 114 -11.17 -24.90 -0.01
C ILE A 114 -11.45 -26.19 0.77
N THR A 115 -10.70 -26.42 1.85
CA THR A 115 -10.88 -27.59 2.72
C THR A 115 -12.28 -27.59 3.34
N LEU A 116 -12.73 -26.45 3.86
CA LEU A 116 -14.06 -26.29 4.46
C LEU A 116 -15.17 -26.54 3.44
N ILE A 117 -15.06 -25.95 2.24
CA ILE A 117 -16.00 -26.19 1.14
C ILE A 117 -16.05 -27.68 0.80
N THR A 118 -14.90 -28.32 0.70
CA THR A 118 -14.80 -29.75 0.37
C THR A 118 -15.48 -30.62 1.42
N ILE A 119 -15.28 -30.32 2.71
CA ILE A 119 -15.91 -31.03 3.82
C ILE A 119 -17.43 -30.91 3.76
N ILE A 120 -17.95 -29.69 3.55
CA ILE A 120 -19.40 -29.42 3.54
C ILE A 120 -20.07 -30.02 2.31
N THR A 121 -19.45 -29.90 1.14
CA THR A 121 -20.04 -30.37 -0.13
C THR A 121 -19.94 -31.89 -0.28
N ASN A 122 -18.90 -32.52 0.28
CA ASN A 122 -18.74 -33.97 0.21
C ASN A 122 -19.57 -34.69 1.28
N LYS A 123 -20.76 -35.14 0.89
CA LYS A 123 -21.71 -35.86 1.76
C LYS A 123 -21.10 -37.04 2.54
N LYS A 124 -20.09 -37.73 1.99
CA LYS A 124 -19.44 -38.87 2.68
C LYS A 124 -18.55 -38.39 3.83
N ILE A 125 -17.79 -37.31 3.61
CA ILE A 125 -16.89 -36.72 4.62
C ILE A 125 -17.75 -36.06 5.72
N TRP A 126 -18.75 -35.28 5.32
CA TRP A 126 -19.69 -34.63 6.25
C TRP A 126 -20.38 -35.62 7.20
N LYS A 127 -20.90 -36.74 6.66
CA LYS A 127 -21.54 -37.79 7.47
C LYS A 127 -20.57 -38.41 8.49
N LYS A 128 -19.32 -38.66 8.10
CA LYS A 128 -18.30 -39.20 9.02
C LYS A 128 -17.96 -38.21 10.13
N MET A 129 -17.82 -36.93 9.81
CA MET A 129 -17.55 -35.88 10.81
C MET A 129 -18.71 -35.70 11.79
N ASN A 130 -19.95 -35.66 11.31
CA ASN A 130 -21.14 -35.57 12.17
C ASN A 130 -21.31 -36.76 13.12
N ALA A 131 -20.81 -37.94 12.75
CA ALA A 131 -20.84 -39.12 13.62
C ALA A 131 -19.80 -39.06 14.74
N ILE A 132 -18.71 -38.31 14.57
CA ILE A 132 -17.64 -38.13 15.58
C ILE A 132 -17.96 -36.95 16.51
N LEU A 133 -18.65 -35.93 16.01
CA LEU A 133 -19.00 -34.71 16.77
C LEU A 133 -20.27 -34.86 17.62
N ARG A 134 -20.98 -35.98 17.52
CA ARG A 134 -22.11 -36.37 18.39
C ARG A 134 -21.60 -37.19 19.56
#